data_AF-A0A494VP11-F1
#
_entry.id   AF-A0A494VP11-F1
#
_cell.length_a   1.000
_cell.length_b   1.000
_cell.length_c   1.000
_cell.angle_alpha   90.00
_cell.angle_beta   90.00
_cell.angle_gamma   90.00
#
_symmetry.space_group_name_H-M   'P 1'
#
loop_
_entity.id
_entity.type
_entity.pdbx_description
1 polymer ?
#
loop_
_entity_poly.entity_id
_entity_poly.type
_entity_poly.pdbx_seq_one_letter_code
_entity_poly.pdbx_strand_id
1 'polypeptide(L)'
;MENQIPAAVVPAERCTYCNTEIKAEDTFCTQCGYPVKGTETEQNHFISEREIQEIDLFTYNKSLRQATNTLYYLSGIFVFAALIYFGLHKDDPDVVAVVITNIIMAAIFLVLGSYSKRKPLACLVSGLSLYVIVQVLNAVVSPTSLLQGILVKIIIIGYMIRGIKSAMDVEKIRKENNIA
;
A
#
# COMPACT_ATOMS: atom_id res chain seq x y z
N MET A 1 45.54 48.54 22.35
CA MET A 1 44.78 47.58 23.18
C MET A 1 43.40 47.50 22.56
N GLU A 2 43.09 46.34 21.99
CA GLU A 2 41.95 46.08 21.10
C GLU A 2 40.62 46.44 21.77
N ASN A 3 39.79 47.21 21.08
CA ASN A 3 38.50 47.70 21.55
C ASN A 3 37.44 46.62 21.26
N GLN A 4 36.99 45.89 22.27
CA GLN A 4 35.92 44.90 22.11
C GLN A 4 34.56 45.60 22.03
N ILE A 5 33.99 45.62 20.82
CA ILE A 5 32.61 46.01 20.57
C ILE A 5 31.72 44.85 21.06
N PRO A 6 30.76 45.09 21.99
CA PRO A 6 29.85 44.04 22.43
C PRO A 6 28.96 43.61 21.27
N ALA A 7 28.97 42.31 20.95
CA ALA A 7 28.06 41.71 19.98
C ALA A 7 26.61 42.02 20.39
N ALA A 8 25.90 42.77 19.56
CA ALA A 8 24.51 43.12 19.79
C ALA A 8 23.68 41.83 19.97
N VAL A 9 22.98 41.74 21.09
CA VAL A 9 22.01 40.66 21.36
C VAL A 9 20.85 40.85 20.40
N VAL A 10 20.86 40.09 19.30
CA VAL A 10 19.76 40.06 18.32
C VAL A 10 18.57 39.35 18.98
N PRO A 11 17.34 39.92 18.95
CA PRO A 11 16.17 39.22 19.46
C PRO A 11 15.97 37.91 18.69
N ALA A 12 16.00 36.80 19.41
CA ALA A 12 15.68 35.49 18.87
C ALA A 12 14.16 35.38 18.74
N GLU A 13 13.67 35.34 17.51
CA GLU A 13 12.27 35.05 17.21
C GLU A 13 12.10 33.54 17.02
N ARG A 14 10.86 33.04 17.03
CA ARG A 14 10.57 31.61 16.77
C ARG A 14 9.77 31.46 15.49
N CYS A 15 10.13 30.46 14.68
CA CYS A 15 9.38 30.12 13.49
C CYS A 15 7.95 29.69 13.85
N THR A 16 6.94 30.30 13.22
CA THR A 16 5.51 30.02 13.47
C THR A 16 5.07 28.61 13.04
N TYR A 17 5.81 27.96 12.14
CA TYR A 17 5.51 26.62 11.65
C TYR A 17 6.19 25.51 12.45
N CYS A 18 7.51 25.59 12.67
CA CYS A 18 8.30 24.53 13.31
C CYS A 18 8.78 24.85 14.73
N ASN A 19 8.53 26.07 15.23
CA ASN A 19 8.91 26.55 16.56
C ASN A 19 10.43 26.59 16.85
N THR A 20 11.27 26.45 15.82
CA THR A 20 12.73 26.61 15.93
C THR A 20 13.11 28.09 16.09
N GLU A 21 14.16 28.37 16.84
CA GLU A 21 14.72 29.71 17.00
C GLU A 21 15.32 30.21 15.68
N ILE A 22 14.96 31.44 15.30
CA ILE A 22 15.36 32.11 14.07
C ILE A 22 15.91 33.50 14.39
N LYS A 23 16.82 33.98 13.55
CA LYS A 23 17.32 35.35 13.68
C LYS A 23 16.32 36.30 13.04
N ALA A 24 16.14 37.49 13.63
CA ALA A 24 15.24 38.52 13.09
C ALA A 24 15.58 38.96 11.65
N GLU A 25 16.81 38.70 11.20
CA GLU A 25 17.27 38.99 9.84
C GLU A 25 16.92 37.90 8.81
N ASP A 26 16.61 36.67 9.24
CA ASP A 26 16.38 35.53 8.35
C ASP A 26 15.12 35.70 7.49
N THR A 27 15.25 35.48 6.18
CA THR A 27 14.11 35.48 5.23
C THR A 27 13.34 34.16 5.27
N PHE A 28 14.04 33.05 5.52
CA PHE A 28 13.51 31.70 5.63
C PHE A 28 14.01 31.03 6.90
N CYS A 29 13.19 30.15 7.48
CA CYS A 29 13.63 29.32 8.60
C CYS A 29 14.68 28.30 8.12
N THR A 30 15.84 28.28 8.76
CA THR A 30 16.97 27.39 8.42
C THR A 30 16.70 25.92 8.72
N GLN A 31 15.69 25.60 9.54
CA GLN A 31 15.36 24.24 9.93
C GLN A 31 14.29 23.61 9.02
N CYS A 32 13.20 24.33 8.74
CA CYS A 32 12.08 23.79 7.97
C CYS A 32 11.90 24.40 6.57
N GLY A 33 12.49 25.57 6.30
CA GLY A 33 12.34 26.32 5.05
C GLY A 33 11.16 27.29 5.00
N TYR A 34 10.41 27.46 6.10
CA TYR A 34 9.24 28.35 6.14
C TYR A 34 9.63 29.82 5.83
N PRO A 35 8.93 30.53 4.94
CA PRO A 35 9.25 31.91 4.55
C PRO A 35 8.78 32.92 5.61
N VAL A 36 9.60 33.15 6.64
CA VAL A 36 9.28 34.01 7.79
C VAL A 36 8.93 35.44 7.36
N LYS A 37 9.65 35.98 6.38
CA LYS A 37 9.42 37.32 5.81
C LYS A 37 8.67 37.30 4.48
N GLY A 38 8.16 36.13 4.08
CA GLY A 38 7.36 36.01 2.86
C GLY A 38 6.00 36.67 3.00
N THR A 39 5.34 36.89 1.86
CA THR A 39 3.93 37.28 1.81
C THR A 39 3.04 36.18 2.38
N GLU A 40 1.80 36.53 2.79
CA GLU A 40 0.81 35.52 3.21
C GLU A 40 0.64 34.41 2.15
N THR A 41 0.68 34.77 0.87
CA THR A 41 0.61 33.81 -0.25
C THR A 41 1.77 32.82 -0.22
N GLU A 42 3.00 33.28 -0.01
CA GLU A 42 4.19 32.41 0.06
C GLU A 42 4.16 31.51 1.31
N GLN A 43 3.73 32.05 2.44
CA GLN A 43 3.57 31.28 3.68
C GLN A 43 2.49 30.20 3.56
N ASN A 44 1.33 30.56 3.01
CA ASN A 44 0.23 29.62 2.77
C ASN A 44 0.62 28.55 1.74
N HIS A 45 1.35 28.93 0.68
CA HIS A 45 1.86 27.98 -0.30
C HIS A 45 2.74 26.92 0.36
N PHE A 46 3.73 27.35 1.16
CA PHE A 46 4.62 26.45 1.89
C PHE A 46 3.85 25.48 2.81
N ILE A 47 2.87 25.98 3.57
CA ILE A 47 2.05 25.15 4.46
C ILE A 47 1.27 24.12 3.64
N SER A 48 0.61 24.55 2.57
CA SER A 48 -0.21 23.68 1.72
C SER A 48 0.62 22.60 1.01
N GLU A 49 1.83 22.92 0.54
CA GLU A 49 2.72 21.94 -0.08
C GLU A 49 3.16 20.86 0.92
N ARG A 50 3.49 21.26 2.16
CA ARG A 50 3.85 20.32 3.23
C ARG A 50 2.68 19.40 3.58
N GLU A 51 1.49 19.95 3.70
CA GLU A 51 0.27 19.17 3.97
C GLU A 51 -0.01 18.16 2.85
N ILE A 52 0.08 18.57 1.58
CA ILE A 52 -0.10 17.67 0.42
C ILE A 52 0.92 16.53 0.46
N GLN A 53 2.19 16.83 0.74
CA GLN A 53 3.25 15.81 0.82
C GLN A 53 2.98 14.77 1.92
N GLU A 54 2.52 15.20 3.09
CA GLU A 54 2.16 14.30 4.19
C GLU A 54 0.93 13.43 3.84
N ILE A 55 -0.09 14.03 3.22
CA ILE A 55 -1.29 13.32 2.76
C ILE A 55 -0.94 12.26 1.70
N ASP A 56 -0.05 12.58 0.76
CA ASP A 56 0.42 11.66 -0.27
C ASP A 56 1.15 10.46 0.35
N LEU A 57 2.06 10.69 1.29
CA LEU A 57 2.78 9.63 1.99
C LEU A 57 1.84 8.74 2.83
N PHE A 58 0.87 9.34 3.53
CA PHE A 58 -0.13 8.59 4.28
C PHE A 58 -1.01 7.73 3.35
N THR A 59 -1.48 8.31 2.26
CA THR A 59 -2.32 7.62 1.26
C THR A 59 -1.55 6.52 0.56
N TYR A 60 -0.29 6.78 0.19
CA TYR A 60 0.62 5.78 -0.35
C TYR A 60 0.76 4.57 0.58
N ASN A 61 1.10 4.79 1.85
CA ASN A 61 1.30 3.70 2.81
C ASN A 61 0.00 2.93 3.08
N LYS A 62 -1.13 3.63 3.18
CA LYS A 62 -2.44 3.01 3.36
C LYS A 62 -2.81 2.14 2.17
N SER A 63 -2.68 2.65 0.95
CA SER A 63 -2.99 1.92 -0.28
C SER A 63 -2.03 0.74 -0.50
N LEU A 64 -0.74 0.91 -0.22
CA LEU A 64 0.24 -0.17 -0.30
C LEU A 64 -0.10 -1.32 0.65
N ARG A 65 -0.51 -1.00 1.89
CA ARG A 65 -0.95 -1.98 2.87
C ARG A 65 -2.24 -2.66 2.44
N GLN A 66 -3.21 -1.93 1.90
CA GLN A 66 -4.45 -2.52 1.39
C GLN A 66 -4.20 -3.49 0.23
N ALA A 67 -3.43 -3.09 -0.78
CA ALA A 67 -3.05 -3.94 -1.90
C ALA A 67 -2.33 -5.23 -1.45
N THR A 68 -1.40 -5.09 -0.50
CA THR A 68 -0.64 -6.22 0.06
C THR A 68 -1.52 -7.14 0.90
N ASN A 69 -2.37 -6.57 1.77
CA ASN A 69 -3.26 -7.35 2.62
C ASN A 69 -4.27 -8.16 1.81
N THR A 70 -4.71 -7.69 0.64
CA THR A 70 -5.55 -8.49 -0.27
C THR A 70 -4.94 -9.85 -0.58
N LEU A 71 -3.65 -9.91 -0.91
CA LEU A 71 -2.97 -11.17 -1.24
C LEU A 71 -2.86 -12.09 -0.01
N TYR A 72 -2.61 -11.54 1.17
CA TYR A 72 -2.62 -12.31 2.41
C TYR A 72 -4.01 -12.83 2.78
N TYR A 73 -5.06 -12.03 2.60
CA TYR A 73 -6.42 -12.49 2.81
C TYR A 73 -6.80 -13.61 1.86
N LEU A 74 -6.39 -13.54 0.58
CA LEU A 74 -6.59 -14.64 -0.36
C LEU A 74 -5.86 -15.90 0.09
N SER A 75 -4.59 -15.78 0.51
CA SER A 75 -3.84 -16.91 1.08
C SER A 75 -4.61 -17.58 2.22
N GLY A 76 -5.12 -16.79 3.18
CA GLY A 76 -5.94 -17.29 4.28
C GLY A 76 -7.25 -17.95 3.81
N ILE A 77 -7.96 -17.34 2.85
CA ILE A 77 -9.18 -17.91 2.27
C ILE A 77 -8.91 -19.27 1.62
N PHE A 78 -7.82 -19.42 0.87
CA PHE A 78 -7.47 -20.69 0.24
C PHE A 78 -7.12 -21.78 1.26
N VAL A 79 -6.37 -21.46 2.31
CA VAL A 79 -6.10 -22.40 3.41
C VAL A 79 -7.40 -22.80 4.10
N PHE A 80 -8.25 -21.84 4.43
CA PHE A 80 -9.52 -22.10 5.09
C PHE A 80 -10.47 -22.95 4.23
N ALA A 81 -10.55 -22.64 2.94
CA ALA A 81 -11.32 -23.43 1.97
C ALA A 81 -10.77 -24.86 1.85
N ALA A 82 -9.45 -25.04 1.85
CA ALA A 82 -8.82 -26.37 1.83
C ALA A 82 -9.20 -27.20 3.06
N LEU A 83 -9.14 -26.60 4.27
CA LEU A 83 -9.50 -27.27 5.51
C LEU A 83 -10.98 -27.66 5.55
N ILE A 84 -11.88 -26.75 5.16
CA ILE A 84 -13.32 -27.05 5.09
C ILE A 84 -13.57 -28.17 4.08
N TYR A 85 -12.99 -28.07 2.89
CA TYR A 85 -13.23 -29.04 1.83
C TYR A 85 -12.76 -30.45 2.23
N PHE A 86 -11.57 -30.55 2.81
CA PHE A 86 -11.03 -31.79 3.37
C PHE A 86 -11.96 -32.40 4.43
N GLY A 87 -12.46 -31.59 5.37
CA GLY A 87 -13.34 -32.07 6.44
C GLY A 87 -14.71 -32.57 5.95
N LEU A 88 -15.24 -31.98 4.88
CA LEU A 88 -16.56 -32.33 4.33
C LEU A 88 -16.53 -33.48 3.31
N HIS A 89 -15.40 -33.70 2.63
CA HIS A 89 -15.31 -34.65 1.50
C HIS A 89 -14.22 -35.72 1.71
N LYS A 90 -13.94 -36.10 2.96
CA LYS A 90 -12.87 -37.05 3.31
C LYS A 90 -12.92 -38.40 2.58
N ASP A 91 -14.10 -38.83 2.13
CA ASP A 91 -14.32 -40.12 1.47
C ASP A 91 -14.30 -40.01 -0.07
N ASP A 92 -14.17 -38.79 -0.61
CA ASP A 92 -14.12 -38.52 -2.05
C ASP A 92 -12.69 -38.72 -2.57
N PRO A 93 -12.47 -39.53 -3.63
CA PRO A 93 -11.14 -39.72 -4.21
C PRO A 93 -10.49 -38.43 -4.71
N ASP A 94 -11.29 -37.42 -5.10
CA ASP A 94 -10.77 -36.15 -5.65
C ASP A 94 -10.35 -35.15 -4.57
N VAL A 95 -10.64 -35.46 -3.29
CA VAL A 95 -10.42 -34.52 -2.17
C VAL A 95 -8.97 -34.07 -2.07
N VAL A 96 -8.03 -34.99 -2.27
CA VAL A 96 -6.59 -34.74 -2.14
C VAL A 96 -6.12 -33.76 -3.22
N ALA A 97 -6.58 -33.91 -4.46
CA ALA A 97 -6.18 -33.04 -5.57
C ALA A 97 -6.65 -31.58 -5.36
N VAL A 98 -7.90 -31.41 -4.93
CA VAL A 98 -8.48 -30.08 -4.66
C VAL A 98 -7.78 -29.40 -3.48
N VAL A 99 -7.54 -30.14 -2.40
CA VAL A 99 -6.84 -29.62 -1.21
C VAL A 99 -5.42 -29.20 -1.55
N ILE A 100 -4.65 -30.04 -2.24
CA ILE A 100 -3.27 -29.72 -2.65
C ILE A 100 -3.26 -28.46 -3.53
N THR A 101 -4.18 -28.36 -4.49
CA THR A 101 -4.30 -27.20 -5.38
C THR A 101 -4.55 -25.91 -4.59
N ASN A 102 -5.46 -25.94 -3.61
CA ASN A 102 -5.73 -24.78 -2.75
C ASN A 102 -4.54 -24.40 -1.87
N ILE A 103 -3.79 -25.39 -1.33
CA ILE A 103 -2.58 -25.12 -0.55
C ILE A 103 -1.48 -24.50 -1.41
N ILE A 104 -1.30 -24.98 -2.64
CA ILE A 104 -0.37 -24.37 -3.60
C ILE A 104 -0.76 -22.92 -3.90
N MET A 105 -2.05 -22.67 -4.16
CA MET A 105 -2.55 -21.31 -4.37
C MET A 105 -2.32 -20.41 -3.16
N ALA A 106 -2.58 -20.91 -1.95
CA ALA A 106 -2.31 -20.18 -0.72
C ALA A 106 -0.84 -19.79 -0.58
N ALA A 107 0.08 -20.73 -0.86
CA ALA A 107 1.52 -20.48 -0.81
C ALA A 107 1.95 -19.44 -1.86
N ILE A 108 1.43 -19.52 -3.09
CA ILE A 108 1.74 -18.55 -4.14
C ILE A 108 1.25 -17.15 -3.74
N PHE A 109 0.01 -17.03 -3.26
CA PHE A 109 -0.52 -15.74 -2.80
C PHE A 109 0.25 -15.17 -1.60
N LEU A 110 0.74 -16.01 -0.70
CA LEU A 110 1.60 -15.60 0.42
C LEU A 110 2.93 -15.02 -0.08
N VAL A 111 3.57 -15.69 -1.05
CA VAL A 111 4.82 -15.22 -1.68
C VAL A 111 4.60 -13.92 -2.45
N LEU A 112 3.53 -13.85 -3.25
CA LEU A 112 3.16 -12.63 -3.97
C LEU A 112 2.86 -11.47 -3.01
N GLY A 113 2.17 -11.72 -1.89
CA GLY A 113 1.91 -10.72 -0.85
C GLY A 113 3.19 -10.23 -0.16
N SER A 114 4.18 -11.10 0.00
CA SER A 114 5.49 -10.69 0.53
C SER A 114 6.24 -9.80 -0.46
N TYR A 115 6.14 -10.10 -1.75
CA TYR A 115 6.80 -9.37 -2.83
C TYR A 115 6.06 -8.08 -3.26
N SER A 116 4.76 -7.97 -2.98
CA SER A 116 3.92 -6.85 -3.42
C SER A 116 4.33 -5.49 -2.85
N LYS A 117 5.11 -5.47 -1.75
CA LYS A 117 5.68 -4.23 -1.20
C LYS A 117 6.54 -3.46 -2.20
N ARG A 118 7.13 -4.16 -3.18
CA ARG A 118 7.96 -3.55 -4.23
C ARG A 118 7.13 -3.21 -5.47
N LYS A 119 6.34 -4.16 -5.96
CA LYS A 119 5.55 -4.03 -7.20
C LYS A 119 4.12 -4.55 -6.99
N PRO A 120 3.24 -3.78 -6.31
CA PRO A 120 1.93 -4.28 -5.88
C PRO A 120 1.03 -4.62 -7.07
N LEU A 121 1.03 -3.76 -8.09
CA LEU A 121 0.16 -3.93 -9.26
C LEU A 121 0.51 -5.21 -10.05
N ALA A 122 1.81 -5.46 -10.28
CA ALA A 122 2.28 -6.67 -10.94
C ALA A 122 1.89 -7.95 -10.17
N CYS A 123 1.99 -7.93 -8.83
CA CYS A 123 1.64 -9.08 -7.99
C CYS A 123 0.14 -9.37 -7.99
N LEU A 124 -0.70 -8.33 -7.94
CA LEU A 124 -2.15 -8.50 -7.96
C LEU A 124 -2.68 -8.96 -9.32
N VAL A 125 -2.16 -8.40 -10.41
CA VAL A 125 -2.55 -8.82 -11.77
C VAL A 125 -2.10 -10.26 -12.03
N SER A 126 -0.85 -10.60 -11.69
CA SER A 126 -0.35 -11.98 -11.85
C SER A 126 -1.11 -12.99 -10.99
N GLY A 127 -1.43 -12.64 -9.74
CA GLY A 127 -2.26 -13.47 -8.87
C GLY A 127 -3.67 -13.69 -9.45
N LEU A 128 -4.28 -12.66 -10.06
CA LEU A 128 -5.60 -12.77 -10.68
C LEU A 128 -5.53 -13.67 -11.92
N SER A 129 -4.54 -13.47 -12.78
CA SER A 129 -4.31 -14.31 -13.95
C SER A 129 -4.13 -15.78 -13.56
N LEU A 130 -3.28 -16.06 -12.56
CA LEU A 130 -3.07 -17.42 -12.07
C LEU A 130 -4.36 -18.05 -11.54
N TYR A 131 -5.13 -17.30 -10.74
CA TYR A 131 -6.40 -17.77 -10.22
C TYR A 131 -7.38 -18.15 -11.33
N VAL A 132 -7.53 -17.30 -12.34
CA VAL A 132 -8.40 -17.56 -13.48
C VAL A 132 -7.92 -18.80 -14.26
N ILE A 133 -6.61 -18.94 -14.51
CA ILE A 133 -6.05 -20.10 -15.20
C ILE A 133 -6.38 -21.39 -14.44
N VAL A 134 -6.15 -21.43 -13.13
CA VAL A 134 -6.46 -22.61 -12.30
C VAL A 134 -7.95 -22.94 -12.33
N GLN A 135 -8.83 -21.94 -12.31
CA GLN A 135 -10.27 -22.18 -12.41
C GLN A 135 -10.69 -22.73 -13.78
N VAL A 136 -10.07 -22.26 -14.87
CA VAL A 136 -10.32 -22.79 -16.22
C VAL A 136 -9.85 -24.24 -16.33
N LEU A 137 -8.67 -24.57 -15.78
CA LEU A 137 -8.17 -25.95 -15.76
C LEU A 137 -9.10 -26.88 -14.97
N ASN A 138 -9.57 -26.46 -13.80
CA ASN A 138 -10.53 -27.23 -12.99
C ASN A 138 -11.87 -27.41 -13.70
N ALA A 139 -12.33 -26.40 -14.45
CA ALA A 139 -13.57 -26.48 -15.23
C ALA A 139 -13.52 -27.55 -16.33
N VAL A 140 -12.35 -27.74 -16.95
CA VAL A 140 -12.14 -28.78 -17.98
C VAL A 140 -12.16 -30.17 -17.36
N VAL A 141 -11.56 -30.34 -16.17
CA VAL A 141 -11.55 -31.64 -15.45
C VAL A 141 -12.93 -31.98 -14.91
N SER A 142 -13.67 -31.00 -14.37
CA SER A 142 -14.99 -31.21 -13.79
C SER A 142 -15.84 -29.94 -13.89
N PRO A 143 -16.80 -29.87 -14.83
CA PRO A 143 -17.63 -28.68 -15.05
C PRO A 143 -18.51 -28.33 -13.84
N THR A 144 -18.85 -29.32 -13.00
CA THR A 144 -19.62 -29.14 -11.76
C THR A 144 -18.87 -28.28 -10.73
N SER A 145 -17.54 -28.28 -10.77
CA SER A 145 -16.69 -27.45 -9.91
C SER A 145 -16.81 -25.94 -10.20
N LEU A 146 -17.32 -25.55 -11.37
CA LEU A 146 -17.55 -24.13 -11.71
C LEU A 146 -18.66 -23.53 -10.86
N LEU A 147 -19.77 -24.26 -10.72
CA LEU A 147 -20.98 -23.83 -10.02
C LEU A 147 -20.82 -23.95 -8.50
N GLN A 148 -20.08 -24.97 -8.03
CA GLN A 148 -19.82 -25.14 -6.62
C GLN A 148 -18.90 -24.02 -6.10
N GLY A 149 -19.32 -23.38 -5.00
CA GLY A 149 -18.54 -22.29 -4.39
C GLY A 149 -18.53 -20.99 -5.20
N ILE A 150 -19.46 -20.78 -6.14
CA ILE A 150 -19.58 -19.54 -6.95
C ILE A 150 -19.53 -18.28 -6.07
N LEU A 151 -20.16 -18.31 -4.90
CA LEU A 151 -20.18 -17.21 -3.94
C LEU A 151 -18.75 -16.84 -3.48
N VAL A 152 -17.93 -17.84 -3.15
CA VAL A 152 -16.53 -17.63 -2.75
C VAL A 152 -15.72 -17.06 -3.90
N LYS A 153 -15.95 -17.52 -5.14
CA LYS A 153 -15.25 -17.02 -6.33
C LYS A 153 -15.57 -15.55 -6.60
N ILE A 154 -16.84 -15.15 -6.46
CA ILE A 154 -17.28 -13.76 -6.60
C ILE A 154 -16.61 -12.89 -5.53
N ILE A 155 -16.57 -13.36 -4.28
CA ILE A 155 -15.90 -12.67 -3.17
C ILE A 155 -14.41 -12.49 -3.48
N ILE A 156 -13.71 -13.54 -3.91
CA ILE A 156 -12.29 -13.50 -4.29
C ILE A 156 -12.07 -12.44 -5.36
N ILE A 157 -12.82 -12.47 -6.47
CA ILE A 157 -12.69 -11.51 -7.56
C ILE A 157 -12.95 -10.08 -7.06
N GLY A 158 -13.98 -9.88 -6.23
CA GLY A 158 -14.27 -8.58 -5.62
C GLY A 158 -13.11 -8.04 -4.78
N TYR A 159 -12.47 -8.89 -3.97
CA TYR A 159 -11.27 -8.52 -3.22
C TYR A 159 -10.09 -8.20 -4.14
N MET A 160 -9.89 -8.97 -5.20
CA MET A 160 -8.83 -8.71 -6.18
C MET A 160 -9.01 -7.36 -6.88
N ILE A 161 -10.24 -7.02 -7.30
CA ILE A 161 -10.53 -5.72 -7.92
C ILE A 161 -10.22 -4.57 -6.96
N ARG A 162 -10.60 -4.69 -5.68
CA ARG A 162 -10.27 -3.68 -4.66
C ARG A 162 -8.77 -3.56 -4.46
N GLY A 163 -8.06 -4.69 -4.39
CA GLY A 163 -6.59 -4.71 -4.32
C GLY A 163 -5.94 -4.02 -5.52
N ILE A 164 -6.38 -4.34 -6.74
CA ILE A 164 -5.85 -3.75 -7.98
C ILE A 164 -6.06 -2.24 -8.02
N LYS A 165 -7.25 -1.75 -7.67
CA LYS A 165 -7.51 -0.30 -7.59
C LYS A 165 -6.56 0.38 -6.61
N SER A 166 -6.40 -0.20 -5.43
CA SER A 166 -5.46 0.33 -4.43
C SER A 166 -4.00 0.30 -4.91
N ALA A 167 -3.60 -0.74 -5.66
CA ALA A 167 -2.27 -0.81 -6.26
C ALA A 167 -2.06 0.21 -7.39
N MET A 168 -3.11 0.56 -8.14
CA MET A 168 -3.04 1.62 -9.14
C MET A 168 -2.77 2.98 -8.49
N ASP A 169 -3.40 3.27 -7.34
CA ASP A 169 -3.15 4.50 -6.59
C ASP A 169 -1.69 4.58 -6.11
N VAL A 170 -1.13 3.46 -5.64
CA VAL A 170 0.29 3.40 -5.25
C VAL A 170 1.21 3.72 -6.42
N GLU A 171 0.97 3.13 -7.61
CA GLU A 171 1.77 3.38 -8.80
C GLU A 171 1.62 4.83 -9.31
N LYS A 172 0.45 5.44 -9.13
CA LYS A 172 0.22 6.84 -9.46
C LYS A 172 1.04 7.77 -8.56
N ILE A 173 0.90 7.63 -7.24
CA ILE A 173 1.63 8.45 -6.25
C ILE A 173 3.14 8.24 -6.40
N ARG A 174 3.58 7.01 -6.68
CA ARG A 174 4.98 6.69 -6.95
C ARG A 174 5.55 7.50 -8.11
N LYS A 175 4.80 7.61 -9.22
CA LYS A 175 5.21 8.37 -10.41
C LYS A 175 5.20 9.87 -10.17
N GLU A 176 4.17 10.39 -9.51
CA GLU A 176 4.03 11.82 -9.21
C GLU A 176 5.14 12.32 -8.27
N ASN A 177 5.49 11.51 -7.27
CA ASN A 177 6.50 11.87 -6.27
C ASN A 177 7.91 11.33 -6.57
N ASN A 178 8.13 10.73 -7.75
CA ASN A 178 9.40 10.10 -8.15
C ASN A 178 9.99 9.13 -7.08
N ILE A 179 9.12 8.36 -6.43
CA ILE A 179 9.49 7.38 -5.40
C ILE A 179 9.96 6.10 -6.10
N ALA A 180 11.02 5.46 -5.62
CA ALA A 180 11.55 4.22 -6.21
C ALA A 180 10.73 2.95 -5.88
#